data_AF-A0A7S1DM50-F1
#
_entry.id   AF-A0A7S1DM50-F1
#
_cell.length_a   1.000
_cell.length_b   1.000
_cell.length_c   1.000
_cell.angle_alpha   90.00
_cell.angle_beta   90.00
_cell.angle_gamma   90.00
#
_symmetry.space_group_name_H-M   'P 1'
#
loop_
_entity.id
_entity.type
_entity.pdbx_description
1 polymer ?
#
loop_
_entity_poly.entity_id
_entity_poly.type
_entity_poly.pdbx_seq_one_letter_code
_entity_poly.pdbx_strand_id
1 'polypeptide(L)'
;IWIKYVALHLQMADIDKARAVCARALKSINFREEGERFNVYVARLNLESMYGTREDLMSQFEEACKLCDPKKLHTQLLGIFEKGDDAQVTEQFFKTCVRKYRQSCKMWLRYAALK
;
A
#
# COMPACT_ATOMS: atom_id res chain seq x y z
N ILE A 1 10.38 -4.17 13.47
CA ILE A 1 9.58 -4.80 14.57
C ILE A 1 8.07 -4.61 14.40
N TRP A 2 7.63 -3.43 13.95
CA TRP A 2 6.21 -3.06 13.80
C TRP A 2 5.36 -4.00 12.95
N ILE A 3 5.86 -4.48 11.80
CA ILE A 3 5.09 -5.38 10.92
C ILE A 3 4.69 -6.68 11.63
N LYS A 4 5.61 -7.26 12.41
CA LYS A 4 5.34 -8.48 13.20
C LYS A 4 4.26 -8.22 14.25
N TYR A 5 4.28 -7.03 14.85
CA TYR A 5 3.29 -6.64 15.83
C TYR A 5 1.90 -6.41 15.21
N VAL A 6 1.83 -5.80 14.02
CA VAL A 6 0.59 -5.69 13.23
C VAL A 6 0.06 -7.08 12.86
N ALA A 7 0.92 -7.98 12.40
CA ALA A 7 0.54 -9.35 12.04
C ALA A 7 -0.01 -10.15 13.23
N LEU A 8 0.50 -9.93 14.44
CA LEU A 8 -0.02 -10.56 15.66
C LEU A 8 -1.47 -10.13 15.95
N HIS A 9 -1.77 -8.83 15.85
CA HIS A 9 -3.14 -8.34 16.02
C HIS A 9 -4.07 -8.84 14.91
N LEU A 10 -3.54 -9.01 13.70
CA LEU A 10 -4.30 -9.59 12.59
C LEU A 10 -4.67 -11.07 12.83
N GLN A 11 -3.75 -11.85 13.39
CA GLN A 11 -4.02 -13.25 13.79
C GLN A 11 -5.08 -13.35 14.88
N MET A 12 -5.20 -12.32 15.73
CA MET A 12 -6.23 -12.22 16.76
C MET A 12 -7.55 -11.64 16.23
N ALA A 13 -7.66 -11.40 14.92
CA ALA A 13 -8.80 -10.73 14.27
C ALA A 13 -9.10 -9.32 14.83
N ASP A 14 -8.13 -8.66 15.45
CA ASP A 14 -8.29 -7.33 16.05
C ASP A 14 -7.79 -6.25 15.08
N ILE A 15 -8.66 -5.90 14.13
CA ILE A 15 -8.35 -4.99 13.01
C ILE A 15 -8.15 -3.55 13.52
N ASP A 16 -8.95 -3.12 14.50
CA ASP A 16 -8.87 -1.76 15.03
C ASP A 16 -7.59 -1.55 15.84
N LYS A 17 -7.16 -2.54 16.63
CA LYS A 17 -5.84 -2.47 17.27
C LYS A 17 -4.71 -2.51 16.25
N ALA A 18 -4.82 -3.31 15.20
CA ALA A 18 -3.83 -3.32 14.13
C ALA A 18 -3.69 -1.95 13.44
N ARG A 19 -4.82 -1.24 13.17
CA ARG A 19 -4.81 0.15 12.69
C ARG A 19 -4.15 1.11 13.67
N ALA A 20 -4.49 1.01 14.95
CA ALA A 20 -3.90 1.85 16.00
C ALA A 20 -2.38 1.63 16.12
N VAL A 21 -1.92 0.39 15.97
CA VAL A 21 -0.50 0.05 15.96
C VAL A 21 0.21 0.66 14.75
N CYS A 22 -0.36 0.57 13.55
CA CYS A 22 0.18 1.23 12.35
C CYS A 22 0.29 2.75 12.57
N ALA A 23 -0.76 3.39 13.10
CA ALA A 23 -0.74 4.83 13.38
C ALA A 23 0.32 5.22 14.43
N ARG A 24 0.48 4.41 15.48
CA ARG A 24 1.55 4.60 16.48
C ARG A 24 2.93 4.43 15.87
N ALA A 25 3.12 3.38 15.07
CA ALA A 25 4.39 3.12 14.39
C ALA A 25 4.80 4.29 13.50
N LEU A 26 3.88 4.84 12.69
CA LEU A 26 4.15 5.99 11.82
C LEU A 26 4.54 7.26 12.60
N LYS A 27 4.01 7.45 13.82
CA LYS A 27 4.40 8.56 14.70
C LYS A 27 5.73 8.34 15.42
N SER A 28 6.07 7.08 15.72
CA SER A 28 7.27 6.73 16.48
C SER A 28 8.51 6.52 15.62
N ILE A 29 8.35 6.10 14.37
CA ILE A 29 9.47 5.89 13.44
C ILE A 29 10.09 7.25 13.07
N ASN A 30 11.42 7.33 13.17
CA ASN A 30 12.16 8.53 12.79
C ASN A 30 12.00 8.78 11.28
N PHE A 31 11.80 10.04 10.87
CA PHE A 31 11.65 10.41 9.46
C PHE A 31 12.83 9.97 8.58
N ARG A 32 14.03 9.79 9.15
CA ARG A 32 15.22 9.27 8.45
C ARG A 32 15.11 7.80 8.09
N GLU A 33 14.28 7.03 8.82
CA GLU A 33 14.06 5.61 8.59
C GLU A 33 12.96 5.38 7.55
N GLU A 34 13.20 5.88 6.32
CA GLU A 34 12.22 5.82 5.24
C GLU A 34 11.78 4.38 4.89
N GLY A 35 12.70 3.42 5.01
CA GLY A 35 12.42 2.01 4.74
C GLY A 35 11.46 1.38 5.75
N GLU A 36 11.69 1.60 7.05
CA GLU A 36 10.78 1.11 8.09
C GLU A 36 9.40 1.78 7.95
N ARG A 37 9.36 3.09 7.70
CA ARG A 37 8.10 3.82 7.51
C ARG A 37 7.34 3.33 6.28
N PHE A 38 8.04 3.13 5.16
CA PHE A 38 7.46 2.58 3.94
C PHE A 38 6.81 1.21 4.21
N ASN A 39 7.51 0.33 4.93
CA ASN A 39 6.98 -1.00 5.24
C ASN A 39 5.72 -0.94 6.10
N VAL A 40 5.63 0.00 7.05
CA VAL A 40 4.42 0.20 7.86
C VAL A 40 3.26 0.73 6.99
N TYR A 41 3.52 1.66 6.07
CA TYR A 41 2.48 2.09 5.13
C TYR A 41 1.98 0.94 4.25
N VAL A 42 2.87 0.09 3.72
CA VAL A 42 2.47 -1.10 2.96
C VAL A 42 1.63 -2.04 3.81
N ALA A 43 2.02 -2.28 5.07
CA ALA A 43 1.22 -3.10 5.98
C ALA A 43 -0.17 -2.50 6.24
N ARG A 44 -0.27 -1.18 6.41
CA ARG A 44 -1.54 -0.47 6.60
C ARG A 44 -2.42 -0.55 5.35
N LEU A 45 -1.85 -0.36 4.15
CA LEU A 45 -2.58 -0.47 2.89
C LEU A 45 -3.08 -1.89 2.63
N ASN A 46 -2.29 -2.92 2.96
CA ASN A 46 -2.74 -4.32 2.89
C ASN A 46 -3.95 -4.57 3.81
N LEU A 47 -3.92 -4.01 5.01
CA LEU A 47 -4.98 -4.16 5.99
C LEU A 47 -6.27 -3.47 5.51
N GLU A 48 -6.19 -2.22 5.03
CA GLU A 48 -7.37 -1.53 4.50
C GLU A 48 -7.90 -2.16 3.22
N SER A 49 -7.04 -2.76 2.38
CA SER A 49 -7.51 -3.48 1.20
C SER A 49 -8.26 -4.76 1.53
N MET A 50 -7.98 -5.39 2.67
CA MET A 50 -8.64 -6.65 3.08
C MET A 50 -9.87 -6.42 3.96
N TYR A 51 -9.85 -5.39 4.82
CA TYR A 51 -10.85 -5.19 5.87
C TYR A 51 -11.42 -3.77 5.94
N GLY A 52 -10.92 -2.86 5.11
CA GLY A 52 -11.32 -1.46 5.09
C GLY A 52 -12.23 -1.13 3.93
N THR A 53 -12.49 0.16 3.77
CA THR A 53 -13.20 0.70 2.60
C THR A 53 -12.21 1.24 1.58
N ARG A 54 -12.68 1.36 0.33
CA ARG A 54 -11.87 1.94 -0.75
C ARG A 54 -11.53 3.41 -0.50
N GLU A 55 -12.40 4.15 0.19
CA GLU A 55 -12.16 5.55 0.55
C GLU A 55 -11.01 5.68 1.54
N ASP A 56 -11.01 4.85 2.58
CA ASP A 56 -9.93 4.81 3.58
C ASP A 56 -8.61 4.41 2.95
N LEU A 57 -8.62 3.39 2.08
CA LEU A 57 -7.45 2.94 1.35
C LEU A 57 -6.85 4.08 0.51
N MET A 58 -7.67 4.80 -0.24
CA MET A 58 -7.23 5.91 -1.10
C MET A 58 -6.72 7.09 -0.29
N SER A 59 -7.41 7.46 0.79
CA SER A 59 -6.97 8.52 1.71
C SER A 59 -5.59 8.23 2.30
N GLN A 60 -5.39 6.98 2.77
CA GLN A 60 -4.11 6.53 3.30
C GLN A 60 -3.01 6.46 2.25
N PHE A 61 -3.36 6.06 1.03
CA PHE A 61 -2.43 6.04 -0.09
C PHE A 61 -1.93 7.44 -0.48
N GLU A 62 -2.83 8.43 -0.50
CA GLU A 62 -2.46 9.82 -0.76
C GLU A 62 -1.54 10.39 0.32
N GLU A 63 -1.82 10.10 1.59
CA GLU A 63 -0.95 10.48 2.71
C GLU A 63 0.43 9.81 2.58
N ALA A 64 0.45 8.51 2.29
CA ALA A 64 1.69 7.75 2.10
C ALA A 64 2.53 8.30 0.94
N CYS A 65 1.90 8.70 -0.18
CA CYS A 65 2.58 9.26 -1.35
C CYS A 65 3.23 10.63 -1.08
N LYS A 66 2.74 11.40 -0.09
CA LYS A 66 3.36 12.68 0.30
C LYS A 66 4.65 12.47 1.11
N LEU A 67 4.70 11.36 1.85
CA LEU A 67 5.78 11.09 2.79
C LEU A 67 6.85 10.18 2.17
N CYS A 68 6.46 9.14 1.44
CA CYS A 68 7.36 8.15 0.87
C CYS A 68 7.46 8.26 -0.66
N ASP A 69 8.42 7.57 -1.26
CA ASP A 69 8.58 7.49 -2.72
C ASP A 69 7.26 7.02 -3.40
N PRO A 70 6.61 7.89 -4.19
CA PRO A 70 5.34 7.58 -4.78
C PRO A 70 5.45 6.41 -5.77
N LYS A 71 6.55 6.27 -6.51
CA LYS A 71 6.70 5.18 -7.48
C LYS A 71 6.70 3.81 -6.80
N LYS A 72 7.39 3.70 -5.66
CA LYS A 72 7.42 2.46 -4.86
C LYS A 72 6.03 2.13 -4.31
N LEU A 73 5.31 3.13 -3.79
CA LEU A 73 3.96 2.95 -3.27
C LEU A 73 2.95 2.55 -4.35
N HIS A 74 2.96 3.20 -5.51
CA HIS A 74 2.09 2.82 -6.63
C HIS A 74 2.37 1.37 -7.07
N THR A 75 3.64 0.96 -7.08
CA THR A 75 4.01 -0.42 -7.42
C THR A 75 3.51 -1.43 -6.38
N GLN A 76 3.56 -1.09 -5.09
CA GLN A 76 3.03 -1.94 -4.03
C GLN A 76 1.50 -2.03 -4.10
N LEU A 77 0.82 -0.89 -4.22
CA LEU A 77 -0.64 -0.86 -4.32
C LEU A 77 -1.14 -1.64 -5.54
N LEU A 78 -0.43 -1.58 -6.67
CA LEU A 78 -0.69 -2.46 -7.81
C LEU A 78 -0.61 -3.94 -7.46
N GLY A 79 0.43 -4.36 -6.74
CA GLY A 79 0.56 -5.75 -6.29
C GLY A 79 -0.49 -6.16 -5.26
N ILE A 80 -1.11 -5.21 -4.57
CA ILE A 80 -2.26 -5.46 -3.68
C ILE A 80 -3.52 -5.65 -4.51
N PHE A 81 -3.77 -4.76 -5.48
CA PHE A 81 -4.91 -4.85 -6.38
C PHE A 81 -4.86 -6.09 -7.30
N GLU A 82 -3.67 -6.50 -7.76
CA GLU A 82 -3.46 -7.75 -8.50
C GLU A 82 -3.85 -8.99 -7.70
N LYS A 83 -3.78 -8.93 -6.37
CA LYS A 83 -4.24 -10.01 -5.48
C LYS A 83 -5.72 -9.89 -5.11
N GLY A 84 -6.30 -8.71 -5.30
CA GLY A 84 -7.73 -8.50 -5.17
C GLY A 84 -8.47 -8.99 -6.41
N ASP A 85 -9.75 -9.32 -6.26
CA ASP A 85 -10.59 -9.83 -7.36
C ASP A 85 -11.14 -8.70 -8.27
N ASP A 86 -10.75 -7.45 -8.01
CA ASP A 86 -11.25 -6.26 -8.71
C ASP A 86 -10.43 -5.94 -9.97
N ALA A 87 -10.56 -6.76 -11.00
CA ALA A 87 -9.81 -6.61 -12.26
C ALA A 87 -10.01 -5.23 -12.93
N GLN A 88 -11.23 -4.69 -12.93
CA GLN A 88 -11.54 -3.39 -13.54
C GLN A 88 -10.82 -2.22 -12.86
N VAL A 89 -10.79 -2.25 -11.53
CA VAL A 89 -10.12 -1.23 -10.70
C VAL A 89 -8.62 -1.28 -10.91
N THR A 90 -8.09 -2.50 -10.94
CA THR A 90 -6.68 -2.79 -11.18
C THR A 90 -6.25 -2.24 -12.54
N GLU A 91 -7.02 -2.50 -13.60
CA GLU A 91 -6.71 -2.01 -14.94
C GLU A 91 -6.74 -0.47 -15.02
N GLN A 92 -7.74 0.19 -14.40
CA GLN A 92 -7.85 1.65 -14.39
C GLN A 92 -6.68 2.31 -13.63
N PHE A 93 -6.28 1.71 -12.50
CA PHE A 93 -5.13 2.17 -11.73
C PHE A 93 -3.82 1.93 -12.48
N PHE A 94 -3.67 0.78 -13.17
CA PHE A 94 -2.54 0.48 -14.03
C PHE A 94 -2.40 1.48 -15.18
N LYS A 95 -3.48 1.79 -15.90
CA LYS A 95 -3.47 2.82 -16.96
C LYS A 95 -2.99 4.17 -16.44
N THR A 96 -3.43 4.55 -15.24
CA THR A 96 -2.99 5.78 -14.58
C THR A 96 -1.50 5.74 -14.24
N CYS A 97 -1.02 4.62 -13.69
CA CYS A 97 0.38 4.42 -13.34
C CYS A 97 1.30 4.41 -14.58
N VAL A 98 0.93 3.71 -15.64
CA VAL A 98 1.68 3.66 -16.91
C VAL A 98 1.73 5.05 -17.55
N ARG A 99 0.63 5.81 -17.50
CA ARG A 99 0.58 7.20 -17.98
C ARG A 99 1.49 8.14 -17.18
N LYS A 100 1.59 7.93 -15.86
CA LYS A 100 2.43 8.72 -14.95
C LYS A 100 3.91 8.33 -15.03
N TYR A 101 4.20 7.05 -15.23
CA TYR A 101 5.55 6.47 -15.24
C TYR A 101 5.92 5.90 -16.62
N ARG A 102 5.60 6.62 -17.70
CA ARG A 102 5.79 6.17 -19.11
C ARG A 102 7.21 5.75 -19.44
N GLN A 103 8.21 6.33 -18.79
CA GLN A 103 9.63 6.01 -19.02
C GLN A 103 10.09 4.73 -18.32
N SER A 104 9.26 4.13 -17.46
CA SER A 104 9.63 2.96 -16.67
C SER A 104 9.25 1.68 -17.41
N CYS A 105 10.20 1.06 -18.12
CA CYS A 105 9.98 -0.22 -18.83
C CYS A 105 9.37 -1.30 -17.92
N LYS A 106 9.77 -1.34 -16.63
CA LYS A 106 9.21 -2.27 -15.64
C LYS A 106 7.70 -2.14 -15.45
N MET A 107 7.14 -0.92 -15.55
CA MET A 107 5.71 -0.69 -15.41
C MET A 107 4.94 -1.19 -16.63
N TRP A 108 5.50 -0.98 -17.81
CA TRP A 108 4.96 -1.51 -19.06
C TRP A 108 4.99 -3.04 -19.10
N LEU A 109 6.09 -3.67 -18.65
CA LEU A 109 6.20 -5.13 -18.57
C LEU A 109 5.15 -5.72 -17.63
N ARG A 110 4.93 -5.10 -16.45
CA ARG A 110 3.86 -5.52 -15.53
C ARG A 110 2.47 -5.34 -16.13
N TYR A 111 2.21 -4.22 -16.79
CA TYR A 111 0.93 -3.99 -17.46
C TYR A 111 0.65 -5.01 -18.58
N ALA A 112 1.68 -5.39 -19.34
CA ALA A 112 1.57 -6.42 -20.36
C ALA A 112 1.30 -7.82 -19.77
N ALA A 113 1.83 -8.12 -18.58
CA ALA A 113 1.61 -9.41 -17.90
C ALA A 113 0.24 -9.55 -17.23
N LEU A 114 -0.50 -8.44 -17.04
CA LEU A 114 -1.87 -8.44 -16.51
C LEU A 114 -2.91 -8.82 -17.59
N LYS A 115 -2.56 -8.67 -18.87
CA LYS A 115 -3.40 -9.02 -20.02
C LYS A 115 -3.19 -10.46 -20.45
#